data_AF-A0A1F6BPP4-F1
#
_entry.id   AF-A0A1F6BPP4-F1
#
_cell.length_a   1.000
_cell.length_b   1.000
_cell.length_c   1.000
_cell.angle_alpha   90.00
_cell.angle_beta   90.00
_cell.angle_gamma   90.00
#
_symmetry.space_group_name_H-M   'P 1'
#
loop_
_entity.id
_entity.type
_entity.pdbx_description
1 polymer ?
#
loop_
_entity_poly.entity_id
_entity_poly.type
_entity_poly.pdbx_seq_one_letter_code
_entity_poly.pdbx_strand_id
1 'polypeptide(L)'
;MKRMSAYSSLVLLLAPATVAAQGSSGSSINSPQKALELLDTIARWMYGGILALAVIFILLAAYNFLWSGGDTARVEKARNQLLYTAVAVGVAILTKSIIKLVEIVLK
;
A
#
# COMPACT_ATOMS: atom_id res chain seq x y z
N MET A 1 -30.28 -41.40 31.27
CA MET A 1 -29.75 -41.14 29.91
C MET A 1 -30.12 -39.75 29.34
N LYS A 2 -31.12 -39.00 29.84
CA LYS A 2 -31.48 -37.68 29.28
C LYS A 2 -30.51 -36.52 29.56
N ARG A 3 -29.75 -36.57 30.66
CA ARG A 3 -28.80 -35.49 31.03
C ARG A 3 -27.55 -35.47 30.14
N MET A 4 -27.21 -36.59 29.51
CA MET A 4 -26.05 -36.70 28.63
C MET A 4 -26.30 -36.10 27.23
N SER A 5 -27.55 -36.09 26.76
CA SER A 5 -27.92 -35.45 25.49
C SER A 5 -27.91 -33.92 25.56
N ALA A 6 -28.08 -33.34 26.75
CA ALA A 6 -28.12 -31.89 26.94
C ALA A 6 -26.73 -31.23 26.84
N TYR A 7 -25.66 -31.95 27.21
CA TYR A 7 -24.30 -31.45 27.06
C TYR A 7 -23.82 -31.47 25.60
N SER A 8 -24.33 -32.39 24.78
CA SER A 8 -23.97 -32.49 23.36
C SER A 8 -24.54 -31.32 22.53
N SER A 9 -25.76 -30.86 22.84
CA SER A 9 -26.36 -29.70 22.17
C SER A 9 -25.74 -28.36 22.61
N LEU A 10 -25.19 -28.28 23.83
CA LEU A 10 -24.48 -27.09 24.30
C LEU A 10 -23.14 -26.90 23.56
N VAL A 11 -22.45 -28.00 23.21
CA VAL A 11 -21.22 -27.98 22.41
C VAL A 11 -21.48 -27.53 20.97
N LEU A 12 -22.62 -27.93 20.38
CA LEU A 12 -23.00 -27.55 19.01
C LEU A 12 -23.32 -26.04 18.88
N LEU A 13 -23.85 -25.44 19.96
CA LEU A 13 -24.20 -24.01 20.02
C LEU A 13 -22.97 -23.10 20.18
N LEU A 14 -21.86 -23.60 20.72
CA LEU A 14 -20.60 -22.86 20.83
C LEU A 14 -19.66 -23.04 19.62
N ALA A 15 -19.95 -23.98 18.71
CA ALA A 15 -19.14 -24.19 17.50
C ALA A 15 -18.99 -22.93 16.60
N PRO A 16 -20.02 -22.07 16.41
CA PRO A 16 -19.85 -20.83 15.66
C PRO A 16 -18.94 -19.83 16.38
N ALA A 17 -18.98 -19.81 17.72
CA ALA A 17 -18.16 -18.92 18.53
C ALA A 17 -16.67 -19.29 18.44
N THR A 18 -16.34 -20.58 18.32
CA THR A 18 -14.95 -21.01 18.09
C THR A 18 -14.43 -20.66 16.70
N VAL A 19 -15.30 -20.66 15.68
CA VAL A 19 -14.93 -20.21 14.31
C VAL A 19 -14.72 -18.69 14.27
N ALA A 20 -15.56 -17.92 14.99
CA ALA A 20 -15.43 -16.47 15.11
C ALA A 20 -14.27 -16.03 16.01
N ALA A 21 -13.79 -16.90 16.92
CA ALA A 21 -12.67 -16.65 17.81
C ALA A 21 -11.30 -17.00 17.20
N GLN A 22 -11.25 -17.50 15.96
CA GLN A 22 -10.00 -17.55 15.19
C GLN A 22 -9.61 -16.12 14.78
N GLY A 23 -9.22 -15.32 15.77
CA GLY A 23 -8.43 -14.13 15.56
C GLY A 23 -7.21 -14.55 14.77
N SER A 24 -7.02 -13.90 13.62
CA SER A 24 -5.87 -14.01 12.74
C SER A 24 -4.63 -14.45 13.52
N SER A 25 -4.16 -15.67 13.28
CA SER A 25 -2.88 -16.13 13.83
C SER A 25 -1.88 -15.01 13.60
N GLY A 26 -1.43 -14.42 14.71
CA GLY A 26 -0.55 -13.28 14.69
C GLY A 26 0.58 -13.52 13.70
N SER A 27 0.93 -12.45 12.98
CA SER A 27 2.08 -12.36 12.11
C SER A 27 3.38 -12.58 12.91
N SER A 28 3.62 -13.80 13.39
CA SER A 28 4.96 -14.22 13.80
C SER A 28 5.81 -14.22 12.55
N ILE A 29 6.79 -13.33 12.52
CA ILE A 29 7.87 -13.33 11.52
C ILE A 29 8.80 -14.49 11.89
N ASN A 30 8.39 -15.71 11.54
CA ASN A 30 9.14 -16.93 11.87
C ASN A 30 9.80 -17.57 10.65
N SER A 31 9.78 -16.90 9.50
CA SER A 31 10.51 -17.29 8.29
C SER A 31 11.01 -16.08 7.52
N PRO A 32 12.18 -16.17 6.84
CA PRO A 32 12.68 -15.13 5.93
C PRO A 32 11.65 -14.73 4.88
N GLN A 33 10.84 -15.67 4.41
CA GLN A 33 9.80 -15.45 3.41
C GLN A 33 8.71 -14.50 3.89
N LYS A 34 8.23 -14.63 5.14
CA LYS A 34 7.24 -13.69 5.69
C LYS A 34 7.78 -12.28 5.87
N ALA A 35 9.07 -12.14 6.19
CA ALA A 35 9.70 -10.82 6.25
C ALA A 35 9.73 -10.13 4.87
N LEU A 36 9.99 -10.90 3.82
CA LEU A 36 9.93 -10.41 2.44
C LEU A 36 8.51 -10.05 2.01
N GLU A 37 7.49 -10.83 2.39
CA GLU A 37 6.07 -10.51 2.12
C GLU A 37 5.61 -9.23 2.82
N LEU A 38 6.04 -9.01 4.07
CA LEU A 38 5.77 -7.78 4.80
C LEU A 38 6.43 -6.58 4.10
N LEU A 39 7.69 -6.74 3.69
CA LEU A 39 8.43 -5.70 2.97
C LEU A 39 7.78 -5.36 1.63
N ASP A 40 7.35 -6.36 0.85
CA ASP A 40 6.64 -6.14 -0.41
C ASP A 40 5.28 -5.45 -0.20
N THR A 41 4.59 -5.80 0.88
CA THR A 41 3.35 -5.12 1.26
C THR A 41 3.61 -3.64 1.57
N ILE A 42 4.59 -3.34 2.41
CA ILE A 42 4.98 -1.97 2.74
C ILE A 42 5.40 -1.20 1.48
N ALA A 43 6.24 -1.82 0.63
CA ALA A 43 6.72 -1.20 -0.61
C ALA A 43 5.57 -0.88 -1.57
N ARG A 44 4.57 -1.76 -1.70
CA ARG A 44 3.36 -1.50 -2.53
C ARG A 44 2.55 -0.33 -1.99
N TRP A 45 2.34 -0.26 -0.68
CA TRP A 45 1.65 0.86 -0.03
C TRP A 45 2.42 2.17 -0.21
N MET A 46 3.74 2.15 -0.03
CA MET A 46 4.59 3.33 -0.26
C MET A 46 4.56 3.79 -1.72
N TYR A 47 4.65 2.86 -2.67
CA TYR A 47 4.56 3.17 -4.09
C TYR A 47 3.21 3.82 -4.44
N GLY A 48 2.10 3.23 -3.99
CA GLY A 48 0.78 3.80 -4.17
C GLY A 48 0.64 5.17 -3.51
N GLY A 49 1.19 5.34 -2.31
CA GLY A 49 1.21 6.62 -1.58
C GLY A 49 2.00 7.71 -2.31
N ILE A 50 3.17 7.40 -2.86
CA ILE A 50 3.99 8.34 -3.64
C ILE A 50 3.23 8.76 -4.92
N LEU A 51 2.59 7.82 -5.62
CA LEU A 51 1.81 8.16 -6.80
C LEU A 51 0.58 9.01 -6.48
N ALA A 52 -0.14 8.70 -5.41
CA ALA A 52 -1.27 9.51 -4.95
C ALA A 52 -0.80 10.94 -4.60
N LEU A 53 0.32 11.05 -3.90
CA LEU A 53 0.91 12.34 -3.55
C LEU A 53 1.39 13.12 -4.79
N ALA A 54 1.95 12.42 -5.78
CA ALA A 54 2.36 13.04 -7.04
C ALA A 54 1.15 13.67 -7.78
N VAL A 55 0.00 12.99 -7.80
CA VAL A 55 -1.23 13.56 -8.39
C VAL A 55 -1.62 14.86 -7.69
N ILE A 56 -1.58 14.90 -6.36
CA ILE A 56 -1.88 16.11 -5.58
C ILE A 56 -0.91 17.25 -5.95
N PHE A 57 0.39 16.98 -6.03
CA PHE A 57 1.38 18.00 -6.38
C PHE A 57 1.23 18.49 -7.82
N ILE A 58 0.86 17.63 -8.76
CA ILE A 58 0.56 18.01 -10.15
C ILE A 58 -0.63 18.97 -10.17
N LEU A 59 -1.71 18.65 -9.45
CA LEU A 59 -2.89 19.53 -9.36
C LEU A 59 -2.55 20.87 -8.72
N LEU A 60 -1.76 20.88 -7.65
CA LEU A 60 -1.34 22.10 -6.99
C LEU A 60 -0.43 22.96 -7.88
N ALA A 61 0.43 22.33 -8.68
CA ALA A 61 1.25 23.04 -9.64
C ALA A 61 0.40 23.60 -10.80
N ALA A 62 -0.58 22.85 -11.29
CA ALA A 62 -1.53 23.32 -12.29
C ALA A 62 -2.36 24.52 -11.78
N TYR A 63 -2.83 24.47 -10.54
CA TYR A 63 -3.50 25.60 -9.89
C TYR A 63 -2.60 26.84 -9.86
N ASN A 64 -1.36 26.69 -9.38
CA ASN A 64 -0.39 27.80 -9.34
C ASN A 64 -0.07 28.35 -10.74
N PHE A 65 -0.04 27.48 -11.75
CA PHE A 65 0.21 27.89 -13.14
C PHE A 65 -0.96 28.69 -13.72
N LEU A 66 -2.20 28.22 -13.52
CA LEU A 66 -3.42 28.87 -14.01
C LEU A 66 -3.68 30.22 -13.32
N TRP A 67 -3.47 30.31 -12.01
CA TRP A 67 -3.66 31.55 -11.23
C TRP A 67 -2.43 32.46 -11.22
N SER A 68 -1.34 32.11 -11.91
CA SER A 68 -0.12 32.93 -11.93
C SER A 68 -0.32 34.30 -12.59
N GLY A 69 -1.33 34.46 -13.45
CA GLY A 69 -1.60 35.72 -14.15
C GLY A 69 -0.45 36.20 -15.06
N GLY A 70 0.48 35.31 -15.42
CA GLY A 70 1.68 35.65 -16.20
C GLY A 70 2.88 36.15 -15.38
N ASP A 71 2.78 36.17 -14.05
CA ASP A 71 3.91 36.46 -13.17
C ASP A 71 5.00 35.38 -13.34
N THR A 72 6.19 35.80 -13.78
CA THR A 72 7.30 34.91 -14.12
C THR A 72 7.77 34.07 -12.92
N ALA A 73 7.80 34.65 -11.72
CA ALA A 73 8.24 33.95 -10.52
C ALA A 73 7.24 32.86 -10.11
N ARG A 74 5.94 33.11 -10.24
CA ARG A 74 4.90 32.10 -9.97
C ARG A 74 4.88 30.98 -11.01
N VAL A 75 5.06 31.33 -12.28
CA VAL A 75 5.17 30.36 -13.37
C VAL A 75 6.39 29.46 -13.18
N GLU A 76 7.54 30.03 -12.80
CA GLU A 76 8.77 29.28 -12.54
C GLU A 76 8.59 28.33 -11.35
N LYS A 77 7.97 28.80 -10.25
CA LYS A 77 7.66 27.96 -9.10
C LYS A 77 6.78 26.77 -9.49
N ALA A 78 5.72 26.99 -10.27
CA ALA A 78 4.84 25.93 -10.75
C ALA A 78 5.58 24.91 -11.65
N ARG A 79 6.47 25.39 -12.53
CA ARG A 79 7.33 24.53 -13.35
C ARG A 79 8.27 23.67 -12.51
N ASN A 80 8.95 24.27 -11.54
CA ASN A 80 9.85 23.55 -10.66
C ASN A 80 9.10 22.48 -9.85
N GLN A 81 7.90 22.82 -9.38
CA GLN A 81 7.03 21.85 -8.70
C GLN A 81 6.64 20.68 -9.60
N LEU A 82 6.29 20.92 -10.87
CA LEU A 82 6.04 19.86 -11.84
C LEU A 82 7.30 19.02 -12.13
N LEU A 83 8.47 19.65 -12.27
CA LEU A 83 9.73 18.95 -12.50
C LEU A 83 10.06 18.00 -11.35
N TYR A 84 10.02 18.48 -10.11
CA TYR A 84 10.29 17.62 -8.95
C TYR A 84 9.27 16.49 -8.82
N THR A 85 8.00 16.75 -9.15
CA THR A 85 6.97 15.71 -9.17
C THR A 85 7.23 14.67 -10.26
N ALA A 86 7.66 15.11 -11.45
CA ALA A 86 8.03 14.21 -12.54
C ALA A 86 9.23 13.34 -12.18
N VAL A 87 10.24 13.91 -11.51
CA VAL A 87 11.40 13.15 -11.00
C VAL A 87 10.95 12.09 -9.99
N ALA A 88 10.08 12.44 -9.03
CA ALA A 88 9.58 11.48 -8.05
C ALA A 88 8.83 10.31 -8.70
N VAL A 89 7.96 10.59 -9.67
CA VAL A 89 7.27 9.55 -10.44
C VAL A 89 8.25 8.72 -11.26
N GLY A 90 9.23 9.35 -11.89
CA GLY A 90 10.29 8.67 -12.65
C GLY A 90 11.06 7.68 -11.78
N VAL A 91 11.50 8.11 -10.59
CA VAL A 91 12.18 7.23 -9.63
C VAL A 91 11.28 6.06 -9.21
N ALA A 92 10.01 6.33 -8.92
CA ALA A 92 9.07 5.27 -8.54
C ALA A 92 8.93 4.20 -9.64
N ILE A 93 8.84 4.61 -10.91
CA ILE A 93 8.78 3.70 -12.05
C ILE A 93 10.09 2.90 -12.17
N LEU A 94 11.24 3.56 -12.06
CA LEU A 94 12.55 2.90 -12.15
C LEU A 94 12.71 1.80 -11.10
N THR A 95 12.28 2.04 -9.86
CA THR A 95 12.32 1.03 -8.80
C THR A 95 11.57 -0.24 -9.20
N LYS A 96 10.33 -0.11 -9.71
CA LYS A 96 9.55 -1.29 -10.13
C LYS A 96 10.17 -1.99 -11.35
N SER A 97 10.74 -1.23 -12.28
CA SER A 97 11.40 -1.80 -13.45
C SER A 97 12.55 -2.70 -13.02
N ILE A 98 13.48 -2.22 -12.19
CA ILE A 98 14.63 -3.00 -11.75
C ILE A 98 14.20 -4.32 -11.09
N ILE A 99 13.19 -4.30 -10.22
CA ILE A 99 12.68 -5.51 -9.57
C ILE A 99 12.16 -6.51 -10.62
N LYS A 100 11.38 -6.05 -11.60
CA LYS A 100 10.90 -6.91 -12.69
C LYS A 100 12.03 -7.50 -13.52
N LEU A 101 13.06 -6.73 -13.81
CA LEU A 101 14.22 -7.21 -14.56
C LEU A 101 14.93 -8.35 -13.82
N VAL A 102 15.10 -8.23 -12.49
CA VAL A 102 15.67 -9.29 -11.66
C VAL A 102 14.79 -10.54 -11.65
N GLU A 103 13.47 -10.38 -11.51
CA GLU A 103 12.52 -11.50 -11.57
C GLU A 103 12.56 -12.25 -12.91
N ILE A 104 12.78 -11.55 -14.01
CA ILE A 104 12.88 -12.14 -15.36
C ILE A 104 14.16 -12.96 -15.50
N VAL A 105 15.29 -12.48 -14.95
CA VAL A 105 16.59 -13.17 -15.05
C VAL A 105 16.69 -14.38 -14.11
N LEU A 106 15.99 -14.33 -12.96
CA LEU A 106 15.97 -15.43 -12.00
C LEU A 106 15.03 -16.57 -12.38
N LYS A 107 14.11 -16.34 -13.34
CA LYS A 107 13.25 -17.36 -13.94
C LYS A 107 13.96 -18.11 -15.06
#